data_AF-A0A960U1X2-F1
#
_entry.id   AF-A0A960U1X2-F1
#
_cell.length_a   1.000
_cell.length_b   1.000
_cell.length_c   1.000
_cell.angle_alpha   90.00
_cell.angle_beta   90.00
_cell.angle_gamma   90.00
#
_symmetry.space_group_name_H-M   'P 1'
#
loop_
_entity.id
_entity.type
_entity.pdbx_description
1 polymer ?
#
loop_
_entity_poly.entity_id
_entity_poly.type
_entity_poly.pdbx_seq_one_letter_code
_entity_poly.pdbx_strand_id
1 'polypeptide(L)' 'MLRLADFSLSHETAVTELLTQTYVDEGYSSPQIVSAFTPSALRNRGEVIVAESDGRVVGVV' A
#
# COMPACT_ATOMS: atom_id res chain seq x y z
N MET A 1 -10.50 13.98 -7.50
CA MET A 1 -10.54 13.26 -8.82
C MET A 1 -9.73 11.98 -8.68
N LEU A 2 -10.26 10.83 -9.10
CA LEU A 2 -9.54 9.54 -8.99
C LEU A 2 -8.57 9.35 -10.15
N ARG A 3 -7.32 8.99 -9.85
CA ARG A 3 -6.27 8.66 -10.80
C ARG A 3 -5.66 7.30 -10.44
N LEU A 4 -5.31 6.51 -11.44
CA LEU A 4 -4.49 5.30 -11.27
C LEU A 4 -3.06 5.59 -11.73
N ALA A 5 -2.09 5.04 -11.03
CA ALA A 5 -0.67 5.19 -11.34
C ALA A 5 0.10 3.92 -10.97
N ASP A 6 1.20 3.66 -11.66
CA ASP A 6 2.13 2.63 -11.25
C ASP A 6 2.76 2.98 -9.89
N PHE A 7 3.01 1.96 -9.10
CA PHE A 7 3.74 2.12 -7.84
C PHE A 7 5.11 2.76 -8.10
N SER A 8 5.49 3.66 -7.20
CA SER A 8 6.78 4.36 -7.25
C SER A 8 7.26 4.65 -5.84
N LEU A 9 8.52 5.08 -5.71
CA LEU A 9 9.12 5.39 -4.41
C LEU A 9 8.35 6.47 -3.63
N SER A 10 7.67 7.41 -4.31
CA SER A 10 6.86 8.43 -3.62
C SER A 10 5.59 7.85 -2.98
N HIS A 11 5.15 6.65 -3.41
CA HIS A 11 3.96 5.98 -2.88
C HIS A 11 4.28 5.03 -1.72
N GLU A 12 5.55 4.69 -1.50
CA GLU A 12 6.00 3.62 -0.62
C GLU A 12 5.46 3.73 0.82
N THR A 13 5.62 4.91 1.43
CA THR A 13 5.12 5.18 2.78
C THR A 13 3.59 5.13 2.83
N ALA A 14 2.92 5.81 1.91
CA ALA A 14 1.46 5.93 1.91
C ALA A 14 0.77 4.58 1.67
N VAL A 15 1.30 3.74 0.78
CA VAL A 15 0.81 2.37 0.54
C VAL A 15 1.04 1.48 1.76
N THR A 16 2.21 1.58 2.38
CA THR A 16 2.54 0.80 3.59
C THR A 16 1.60 1.16 4.75
N GLU A 17 1.36 2.46 4.97
CA GLU A 17 0.44 2.95 5.99
C GLU A 17 -0.99 2.50 5.72
N LEU A 18 -1.47 2.65 4.48
CA LEU A 18 -2.81 2.24 4.07
C LEU A 18 -3.04 0.74 4.32
N LEU A 19 -2.11 -0.12 3.89
CA LEU A 19 -2.20 -1.56 4.10
C LEU A 19 -2.10 -1.92 5.59
N THR A 20 -1.19 -1.28 6.33
CA THR A 20 -1.05 -1.54 7.77
C THR A 20 -2.33 -1.18 8.52
N GLN A 21 -2.89 0.01 8.28
CA GLN A 21 -4.16 0.44 8.90
C GLN A 21 -5.29 -0.52 8.53
N THR A 22 -5.48 -0.79 7.23
CA THR A 22 -6.57 -1.65 6.76
C THR A 22 -6.52 -3.04 7.40
N TYR A 23 -5.35 -3.67 7.45
CA TYR A 23 -5.26 -5.02 8.01
C TYR A 23 -5.24 -5.05 9.54
N VAL A 24 -4.61 -4.08 10.21
CA VAL A 24 -4.62 -4.00 11.68
C VAL A 24 -6.01 -3.69 12.23
N ASP A 25 -6.71 -2.73 11.62
CA ASP A 25 -8.06 -2.32 12.05
C ASP A 25 -9.09 -3.44 11.85
N GLU A 26 -8.93 -4.24 10.79
CA GLU A 26 -9.73 -5.46 10.54
C GLU A 26 -9.31 -6.65 11.43
N GLY A 27 -8.37 -6.45 12.37
CA GLY A 27 -7.94 -7.46 13.34
C GLY A 27 -6.91 -8.46 12.82
N TYR A 28 -6.41 -8.30 11.59
CA TYR A 28 -5.34 -9.10 11.02
C TYR A 28 -3.97 -8.61 11.54
N SER A 29 -3.67 -8.97 12.79
CA SER A 29 -2.42 -8.63 13.48
C SER A 29 -1.32 -9.69 13.31
N SER A 30 -1.48 -10.64 12.39
CA SER A 30 -0.45 -11.67 12.15
C SER A 30 0.86 -11.01 11.72
N PRO A 31 1.98 -11.24 12.44
CA PRO A 31 3.29 -10.67 12.07
C PRO A 31 3.70 -10.99 10.63
N GLN A 32 3.22 -12.10 10.08
CA GLN A 32 3.46 -12.52 8.70
C GLN A 32 2.81 -11.56 7.69
N ILE A 33 1.60 -11.09 7.97
CA ILE A 33 0.86 -10.16 7.12
C ILE A 33 1.52 -8.77 7.16
N VAL A 34 1.85 -8.28 8.35
CA VAL A 34 2.52 -6.98 8.53
C VAL A 34 3.91 -6.98 7.86
N SER A 35 4.65 -8.09 7.95
CA SER A 35 5.96 -8.22 7.30
C SER A 35 5.89 -8.21 5.76
N ALA A 36 4.74 -8.59 5.20
CA ALA A 36 4.50 -8.56 3.75
C ALA A 36 4.24 -7.15 3.21
N PHE A 37 4.00 -6.16 4.08
CA PHE A 37 3.72 -4.77 3.73
C PHE A 37 4.92 -3.86 3.98
N THR A 38 6.13 -4.37 3.80
CA THR A 38 7.33 -3.54 3.86
C THR A 38 7.63 -2.91 2.49
N PRO A 39 8.24 -1.71 2.45
CA PRO A 39 8.87 -1.13 1.27
C PRO A 39 9.58 -2.07 0.30
N SER A 40 10.43 -2.94 0.84
CA SER A 40 11.21 -3.91 0.07
C SER A 40 10.33 -5.03 -0.46
N ALA A 41 9.33 -5.48 0.30
CA ALA A 41 8.36 -6.47 -0.17
C ALA A 41 7.47 -5.93 -1.30
N LEU A 42 7.04 -4.66 -1.20
CA LEU A 42 6.23 -4.01 -2.25
C LEU A 42 7.02 -3.82 -3.54
N ARG A 43 8.31 -3.46 -3.46
CA ARG A 43 9.19 -3.33 -4.65
C ARG A 43 9.47 -4.65 -5.36
N ASN A 44 9.46 -5.76 -4.63
CA ASN A 44 9.69 -7.10 -5.16
C ASN A 44 8.39 -7.81 -5.53
N ARG A 45 7.23 -7.26 -5.17
CA ARG A 45 5.95 -7.64 -5.75
C ARG A 45 5.92 -7.13 -7.19
N GLY A 46 5.21 -7.84 -8.05
CA GLY A 46 5.14 -7.56 -9.48
C GLY A 46 4.50 -6.20 -9.79
N GLU A 47 3.48 -6.20 -10.64
CA GLU A 47 2.81 -4.95 -10.99
C GLU A 47 1.90 -4.52 -9.82
N VAL A 48 2.18 -3.36 -9.24
CA VAL A 48 1.38 -2.75 -8.16
C VAL A 48 0.78 -1.46 -8.68
N ILE A 49 -0.54 -1.35 -8.65
CA ILE A 49 -1.28 -0.18 -9.12
C ILE A 49 -1.81 0.59 -7.92
N VAL A 50 -1.52 1.90 -7.89
CA VAL A 50 -1.92 2.81 -6.83
C VAL A 50 -3.08 3.68 -7.31
N ALA A 51 -4.11 3.79 -6.48
CA ALA A 51 -5.23 4.70 -6.69
C ALA A 51 -5.02 5.97 -5.86
N GLU A 52 -5.02 7.12 -6.52
CA GLU A 52 -4.83 8.44 -5.92
C GLU A 52 -6.09 9.29 -6.04
N SER A 53 -6.46 10.00 -4.98
CA SER A 53 -7.44 11.09 -5.03
C SER A 53 -6.87 12.31 -4.31
N ASP A 54 -6.89 13.45 -5.01
CA ASP A 54 -6.52 14.76 -4.45
C ASP A 54 -5.14 14.76 -3.76
N GLY A 55 -4.18 14.04 -4.37
CA GLY A 55 -2.79 13.93 -3.89
C GLY A 55 -2.59 12.91 -2.76
N ARG A 56 -3.60 12.10 -2.43
CA ARG A 56 -3.53 11.04 -1.42
C ARG A 56 -3.71 9.67 -2.03
N VAL A 57 -2.95 8.69 -1.56
CA VAL A 57 -3.17 7.28 -1.87
C VAL A 57 -4.42 6.81 -1.12
N VAL A 58 -5.41 6.30 -1.86
CA VAL A 58 -6.70 5.84 -1.33
C VAL A 58 -6.94 4.36 -1.61
N GLY A 59 -6.09 3.71 -2.40
CA GLY A 59 -6.20 2.30 -2.72
C GLY A 59 -4.92 1.75 -3.37
N VAL A 60 -4.76 0.44 -3.29
CA VAL A 60 -3.68 -0.29 -3.95
C VAL A 60 -4.21 -1.65 -4.42
N VAL A 61 -3.77 -2.09 -5.60
CA VAL A 61 -4.03 -3.42 -6.18
C VAL A 61 -2.71 -4.07 -6.51
#